data_AF-A0A954MVA2-F1
#
_entry.id   AF-A0A954MVA2-F1
#
_cell.length_a   1.000
_cell.length_b   1.000
_cell.length_c   1.000
_cell.angle_alpha   90.00
_cell.angle_beta   90.00
_cell.angle_gamma   90.00
#
_symmetry.space_group_name_H-M   'P 1'
#
loop_
_entity.id
_entity.type
_entity.pdbx_description
1 polymer ?
#
loop_
_entity_poly.entity_id
_entity_poly.type
_entity_poly.pdbx_seq_one_letter_code
_entity_poly.pdbx_strand_id
1 'polypeptide(L)'
;MFESKPNQNGDVHREFALNRREMLSRVGGGFGQLALLSLLTAEGINPQRAMGIEIDPQRPLAVRPPHFPASAKSVIFLFMDGGPSHIDTFDPKPKVNEYAGKILPASIKRAPTPMGVQENPILASPRTWTNYGESGLPVSEWYRHVGECVDDIAFIRSCWADGLNHVGSVCQMNTGSILAGRPSLGAWTTYGLGSENQDLPAFVVMLDNDKEPPGGSRVWGTGFMPATFQGTRLLNGKEPILHLANPESLNERQQRQKVDFVNQLNREHLKTRAGESELEARIAAYELAFRMQSEAPVAIDLAQETAETQELYGLNEKETAAFGRN
;
A
#
# COMPACT_ATOMS: atom_id res chain seq x y z
N MET A 1 -48.20 9.35 26.51
CA MET A 1 -48.89 8.10 26.90
C MET A 1 -49.61 7.56 25.67
N PHE A 2 -48.89 6.83 24.83
CA PHE A 2 -49.44 5.99 23.76
C PHE A 2 -48.57 4.74 23.74
N GLU A 3 -48.99 3.72 24.49
CA GLU A 3 -48.36 2.41 24.49
C GLU A 3 -48.77 1.66 23.22
N SER A 4 -47.81 1.39 22.34
CA SER A 4 -48.00 0.43 21.25
C SER A 4 -47.96 -0.98 21.84
N LYS A 5 -49.07 -1.72 21.74
CA LYS A 5 -49.09 -3.15 22.09
C LYS A 5 -48.21 -3.94 21.11
N PRO A 6 -47.37 -4.87 21.57
CA PRO A 6 -46.63 -5.77 20.69
C PRO A 6 -47.57 -6.80 20.05
N ASN A 7 -47.31 -7.14 18.78
CA ASN A 7 -48.03 -8.18 18.06
C ASN A 7 -47.59 -9.57 18.56
N GLN A 8 -48.47 -10.58 18.45
CA GLN A 8 -48.37 -11.89 19.14
C GLN A 8 -47.17 -12.79 18.78
N ASN A 9 -46.20 -12.32 17.97
CA ASN A 9 -45.01 -13.09 17.60
C ASN A 9 -43.68 -12.54 18.14
N GLY A 10 -43.67 -11.48 18.96
CA GLY A 10 -42.43 -10.99 19.59
C GLY A 10 -41.38 -10.40 18.62
N ASP A 11 -41.67 -10.33 17.32
CA ASP A 11 -40.82 -9.68 16.34
C ASP A 11 -40.92 -8.16 16.48
N VAL A 12 -39.86 -7.56 17.03
CA VAL A 12 -39.66 -6.12 17.01
C VAL A 12 -39.49 -5.71 15.55
N HIS A 13 -40.38 -4.86 15.03
CA HIS A 13 -40.26 -4.31 13.68
C HIS A 13 -38.96 -3.50 13.59
N ARG A 14 -37.88 -4.12 13.12
CA ARG A 14 -36.61 -3.45 12.86
C ARG A 14 -36.58 -3.07 11.38
N GLU A 15 -36.90 -1.81 11.08
CA GLU A 15 -36.59 -1.25 9.77
C GLU A 15 -35.08 -1.00 9.69
N PHE A 16 -34.39 -1.75 8.83
CA PHE A 16 -33.02 -1.46 8.47
C PHE A 16 -33.00 -0.19 7.60
N ALA A 17 -32.09 0.74 7.92
CA ALA A 17 -31.90 1.92 7.08
C ALA A 17 -31.47 1.48 5.66
N LEU A 18 -32.26 1.85 4.65
CA LEU A 18 -31.95 1.54 3.25
C LEU A 18 -30.59 2.11 2.88
N ASN A 19 -29.70 1.30 2.32
CA ASN A 19 -28.47 1.84 1.74
C ASN A 19 -28.80 2.68 0.48
N ARG A 20 -27.88 3.54 0.04
CA ARG A 20 -28.12 4.47 -1.09
C ARG A 20 -28.59 3.76 -2.36
N ARG A 21 -28.08 2.56 -2.64
CA ARG A 21 -28.45 1.75 -3.81
C ARG A 21 -29.86 1.19 -3.66
N GLU A 22 -30.20 0.68 -2.48
CA GLU A 22 -31.55 0.22 -2.17
C GLU A 22 -32.56 1.36 -2.22
N MET A 23 -32.21 2.54 -1.71
CA MET A 23 -33.05 3.74 -1.80
C MET A 23 -33.35 4.09 -3.28
N LEU A 24 -32.35 4.14 -4.15
CA LEU A 24 -32.55 4.40 -5.59
C LEU A 24 -33.37 3.33 -6.30
N SER A 25 -33.28 2.07 -5.85
CA SER A 25 -34.05 0.96 -6.41
C SER A 25 -35.49 0.87 -5.89
N ARG A 26 -35.78 1.40 -4.70
CA ARG A 26 -37.08 1.25 -4.02
C ARG A 26 -37.92 2.52 -4.03
N VAL A 27 -37.30 3.69 -3.91
CA VAL A 27 -38.03 4.97 -3.91
C VAL A 27 -38.59 5.26 -5.30
N GLY A 28 -39.86 5.65 -5.36
CA GLY A 28 -40.54 5.96 -6.63
C GLY A 28 -40.71 4.75 -7.56
N GLY A 29 -40.72 3.52 -7.01
CA GLY A 29 -40.88 2.29 -7.80
C GLY A 29 -39.66 1.91 -8.65
N GLY A 30 -38.46 2.41 -8.29
CA GLY A 30 -37.22 2.08 -9.00
C GLY A 30 -36.95 2.93 -10.25
N PHE A 31 -37.75 3.98 -10.50
CA PHE A 31 -37.56 4.87 -11.64
C PHE A 31 -36.21 5.60 -11.61
N GLY A 32 -35.71 5.92 -10.41
CA GLY A 32 -34.36 6.49 -10.22
C GLY A 32 -33.24 5.56 -10.67
N GLN A 33 -33.44 4.25 -10.59
CA GLN A 33 -32.48 3.25 -11.08
C GLN A 33 -32.38 3.28 -12.61
N LEU A 34 -33.48 3.53 -13.34
CA LEU A 34 -33.46 3.67 -14.79
C LEU A 34 -32.67 4.90 -15.25
N ALA A 35 -32.83 6.04 -14.56
CA ALA A 35 -32.06 7.25 -14.84
C ALA A 35 -30.55 7.02 -14.60
N LEU A 36 -30.19 6.37 -13.49
CA LEU A 36 -28.79 6.00 -13.21
C LEU A 36 -28.24 5.03 -14.27
N LEU A 37 -29.02 4.01 -14.67
CA LEU A 37 -28.60 3.06 -15.69
C LEU A 37 -28.39 3.75 -17.05
N SER A 38 -29.24 4.70 -17.40
CA SER A 38 -29.11 5.50 -18.63
C SER A 38 -27.86 6.38 -18.61
N LEU A 39 -27.53 7.00 -17.49
CA LEU A 39 -26.32 7.82 -17.35
C LEU A 39 -25.06 6.95 -17.44
N LEU A 40 -25.02 5.82 -16.73
CA LEU A 40 -23.90 4.88 -16.78
C LEU A 40 -23.70 4.32 -18.20
N THR A 41 -24.79 4.01 -18.90
CA THR A 41 -24.75 3.52 -20.28
C THR A 41 -24.27 4.61 -21.25
N ALA A 42 -24.69 5.87 -21.04
CA ALA A 42 -24.26 7.02 -21.85
C ALA A 42 -22.78 7.38 -21.67
N GLU A 43 -22.20 7.09 -20.50
CA GLU A 43 -20.76 7.23 -20.23
C GLU A 43 -19.93 6.04 -20.76
N GLY A 44 -20.55 5.10 -21.50
CA GLY A 44 -19.87 3.90 -22.02
C GLY A 44 -19.55 2.86 -20.95
N ILE A 45 -20.09 3.03 -19.74
CA ILE A 45 -19.93 2.09 -18.63
C ILE A 45 -20.96 0.98 -18.83
N ASN A 46 -20.55 -0.12 -19.47
CA ASN A 46 -21.35 -1.33 -19.56
C ASN A 46 -21.80 -1.75 -18.14
N PRO A 47 -23.10 -1.90 -17.82
CA PRO A 47 -23.58 -2.24 -16.47
C PRO A 47 -22.96 -3.52 -15.88
N GLN A 48 -22.56 -4.49 -16.71
CA GLN A 48 -21.81 -5.66 -16.26
C GLN A 48 -20.33 -5.38 -15.95
N ARG A 49 -19.73 -4.33 -16.54
CA ARG A 49 -18.42 -3.77 -16.15
C ARG A 49 -18.53 -2.67 -15.07
N ALA A 50 -19.72 -2.09 -14.89
CA ALA A 50 -20.02 -1.03 -13.92
C ALA A 50 -20.20 -1.57 -12.49
N MET A 51 -20.41 -2.88 -12.35
CA MET A 51 -20.23 -3.53 -11.07
C MET A 51 -18.73 -3.56 -10.81
N GLY A 52 -18.25 -2.58 -10.05
CA GLY A 52 -16.90 -2.62 -9.49
C GLY A 52 -16.63 -3.95 -8.82
N ILE A 53 -15.35 -4.23 -8.55
CA ILE A 53 -14.88 -5.50 -8.01
C ILE A 53 -15.80 -5.98 -6.88
N GLU A 54 -16.50 -7.10 -7.11
CA GLU A 54 -17.32 -7.75 -6.10
C GLU A 54 -16.38 -8.49 -5.15
N ILE A 55 -16.25 -7.97 -3.94
CA ILE A 55 -15.41 -8.55 -2.91
C ILE A 55 -16.28 -9.46 -2.06
N ASP A 56 -16.00 -10.76 -2.12
CA ASP A 56 -16.49 -11.71 -1.12
C ASP A 56 -15.91 -11.29 0.24
N PRO A 57 -16.73 -10.82 1.19
CA PRO A 57 -16.23 -10.38 2.49
C PRO A 57 -15.62 -11.50 3.33
N GLN A 58 -15.96 -12.77 3.03
CA GLN A 58 -15.37 -13.94 3.68
C GLN A 58 -14.01 -14.31 3.08
N ARG A 59 -13.77 -13.92 1.82
CA ARG A 59 -12.52 -14.14 1.09
C ARG A 59 -12.06 -12.85 0.41
N PRO A 60 -11.78 -11.78 1.18
CA PRO A 60 -11.49 -10.46 0.61
C PRO A 60 -10.18 -10.42 -0.20
N LEU A 61 -9.30 -11.39 0.00
CA LEU A 61 -8.03 -11.55 -0.72
C LEU A 61 -8.06 -12.65 -1.79
N ALA A 62 -9.23 -13.22 -2.13
CA ALA A 62 -9.32 -14.18 -3.23
C ALA A 62 -8.74 -13.59 -4.51
N VAL A 63 -7.95 -14.39 -5.24
CA VAL A 63 -7.32 -13.99 -6.50
C VAL A 63 -8.38 -13.56 -7.51
N ARG A 64 -8.10 -12.47 -8.21
CA ARG A 64 -8.99 -11.90 -9.22
C ARG A 64 -8.27 -11.79 -10.57
N PRO A 65 -8.97 -12.06 -11.68
CA PRO A 65 -8.37 -11.90 -13.00
C PRO A 65 -8.04 -10.42 -13.25
N PRO A 66 -6.84 -10.11 -13.76
CA PRO A 66 -6.50 -8.73 -14.12
C PRO A 66 -7.35 -8.26 -15.30
N HIS A 67 -7.51 -6.94 -15.43
CA HIS A 67 -8.22 -6.35 -16.58
C HIS A 67 -7.49 -6.57 -17.90
N PHE A 68 -6.16 -6.70 -17.86
CA PHE A 68 -5.30 -6.95 -19.01
C PHE A 68 -4.40 -8.16 -18.74
N PRO A 69 -3.98 -8.89 -19.79
CA PRO A 69 -2.94 -9.92 -19.65
C PRO A 69 -1.69 -9.32 -19.02
N ALA A 70 -1.21 -9.92 -17.93
CA ALA A 70 0.01 -9.47 -17.26
C ALA A 70 1.24 -9.96 -18.03
N SER A 71 2.21 -9.07 -18.25
CA SER A 71 3.52 -9.42 -18.83
C SER A 71 4.56 -9.80 -17.77
N ALA A 72 4.34 -9.40 -16.52
CA ALA A 72 5.20 -9.71 -15.38
C ALA A 72 4.44 -10.54 -14.34
N LYS A 73 5.12 -11.52 -13.73
CA LYS A 73 4.57 -12.35 -12.65
C LYS A 73 4.72 -11.69 -11.28
N SER A 74 5.80 -10.95 -11.07
CA SER A 74 6.16 -10.34 -9.79
C SER A 74 6.75 -8.96 -10.02
N VAL A 75 6.45 -8.03 -9.11
CA VAL A 75 6.95 -6.65 -9.14
C VAL A 75 7.49 -6.33 -7.75
N ILE A 76 8.73 -5.85 -7.69
CA ILE A 76 9.35 -5.33 -6.48
C ILE A 76 9.33 -3.80 -6.59
N PHE A 77 8.68 -3.14 -5.63
CA PHE A 77 8.63 -1.68 -5.57
C PHE A 77 9.46 -1.19 -4.40
N LEU A 78 10.51 -0.42 -4.69
CA LEU A 78 11.40 0.16 -3.69
C LEU A 78 11.21 1.68 -3.68
N PHE A 79 10.77 2.22 -2.54
CA PHE A 79 10.68 3.66 -2.32
C PHE A 79 11.80 4.10 -1.37
N MET A 80 12.81 4.78 -1.93
CA MET A 80 13.96 5.26 -1.18
C MET A 80 13.68 6.65 -0.59
N ASP A 81 13.07 6.68 0.60
CA ASP A 81 12.88 7.94 1.33
C ASP A 81 14.22 8.59 1.68
N GLY A 82 14.34 9.90 1.45
CA GLY A 82 15.60 10.62 1.61
C GLY A 82 16.71 10.20 0.64
N GLY A 83 16.39 9.44 -0.41
CA GLY A 83 17.35 8.97 -1.42
C GLY A 83 18.10 10.12 -2.13
N PRO A 84 19.23 9.81 -2.79
CA PRO A 84 20.04 10.82 -3.45
C PRO A 84 19.27 11.55 -4.56
N SER A 85 19.63 12.82 -4.77
CA SER A 85 19.03 13.64 -5.83
C SER A 85 19.23 13.01 -7.20
N HIS A 86 18.20 12.98 -8.03
CA HIS A 86 18.28 12.53 -9.43
C HIS A 86 19.34 13.30 -10.24
N ILE A 87 19.60 14.56 -9.87
CA ILE A 87 20.63 15.42 -10.48
C ILE A 87 22.04 14.91 -10.17
N ASP A 88 22.22 14.23 -9.05
CA ASP A 88 23.49 13.65 -8.61
C ASP A 88 23.68 12.19 -9.03
N THR A 89 22.68 11.57 -9.68
CA THR A 89 22.68 10.12 -9.98
C THR A 89 22.58 9.78 -11.45
N PHE A 90 21.49 10.17 -12.11
CA PHE A 90 21.16 9.70 -13.48
C PHE A 90 20.66 10.81 -14.41
N ASP A 91 20.58 12.07 -13.96
CA ASP A 91 20.06 13.19 -14.76
C ASP A 91 20.88 14.47 -14.56
N PRO A 92 22.14 14.51 -15.05
CA PRO A 92 23.03 15.65 -14.85
C PRO A 92 22.40 16.94 -15.36
N LYS A 93 22.45 17.99 -14.53
CA LYS A 93 22.02 19.35 -14.89
C LYS A 93 23.23 20.31 -14.83
N PRO A 94 24.06 20.42 -15.89
CA PRO A 94 25.30 21.21 -15.86
C PRO A 94 25.11 22.67 -15.42
N LYS A 95 23.97 23.29 -15.77
CA LYS A 95 23.64 24.65 -15.34
C LYS A 95 23.59 24.83 -13.82
N VAL A 96 23.28 23.78 -13.04
CA VAL A 96 23.32 23.84 -11.57
C VAL A 96 24.72 24.25 -11.08
N ASN A 97 25.77 23.78 -11.75
CA ASN A 97 27.15 24.13 -11.42
C ASN A 97 27.53 25.54 -11.90
N GLU A 98 27.01 26.00 -13.04
CA GLU A 98 27.22 27.38 -13.53
C GLU A 98 26.60 28.44 -12.60
N TYR A 99 25.49 28.10 -11.95
CA TYR A 99 24.79 28.95 -11.00
C TYR A 99 25.14 28.66 -9.53
N ALA A 100 26.08 27.76 -9.26
CA ALA A 100 26.47 27.42 -7.90
C ALA A 100 26.87 28.68 -7.09
N GLY A 101 26.38 28.77 -5.86
CA GLY A 101 26.59 29.92 -4.98
C GLY A 101 25.78 31.17 -5.31
N LYS A 102 24.99 31.16 -6.40
CA LYS A 102 24.07 32.26 -6.76
C LYS A 102 22.64 31.90 -6.37
N ILE A 103 21.82 32.93 -6.16
CA ILE A 103 20.37 32.77 -6.03
C ILE A 103 19.75 32.32 -7.37
N LEU A 104 18.61 31.62 -7.32
CA LEU A 104 17.91 31.20 -8.52
C LEU A 104 17.53 32.41 -9.39
N PRO A 105 17.94 32.46 -10.68
CA PRO A 105 17.60 33.55 -11.58
C PRO A 105 16.09 33.76 -11.69
N ALA A 106 15.66 35.03 -11.78
CA ALA A 106 14.26 35.39 -11.91
C ALA A 106 13.58 34.84 -13.19
N SER A 107 14.37 34.46 -14.20
CA SER A 107 13.88 33.81 -15.43
C SER A 107 13.42 32.37 -15.21
N ILE A 108 13.81 31.72 -14.11
CA ILE A 108 13.42 30.35 -13.78
C ILE A 108 12.25 30.41 -12.81
N LYS A 109 11.16 29.71 -13.15
CA LYS A 109 9.99 29.58 -12.28
C LYS A 109 10.42 28.96 -10.94
N ARG A 110 10.19 29.69 -9.85
CA ARG A 110 10.45 29.20 -8.49
C ARG A 110 9.48 28.09 -8.12
N ALA A 111 10.00 27.02 -7.53
CA ALA A 111 9.18 26.02 -6.86
C ALA A 111 8.73 26.57 -5.49
N PRO A 112 7.54 26.20 -5.00
CA PRO A 112 7.15 26.48 -3.63
C PRO A 112 8.12 25.77 -2.67
N THR A 113 8.79 26.51 -1.80
CA THR A 113 9.66 25.95 -0.77
C THR A 113 9.11 26.24 0.61
N PRO A 114 9.20 25.30 1.57
CA PRO A 114 8.87 25.58 2.96
C PRO A 114 9.86 26.59 3.55
N MET A 115 9.47 27.27 4.64
CA MET A 115 10.39 28.08 5.46
C MET A 115 11.11 29.26 4.78
N GLY A 116 10.63 29.73 3.62
CA GLY A 116 11.18 30.95 2.99
C GLY A 116 12.59 30.80 2.39
N VAL A 117 13.08 29.58 2.18
CA VAL A 117 14.43 29.29 1.66
C VAL A 117 14.61 29.56 0.15
N GLN A 118 13.72 30.33 -0.47
CA GLN A 118 13.74 30.61 -1.91
C GLN A 118 14.96 31.41 -2.38
N GLU A 119 15.62 32.10 -1.44
CA GLU A 119 16.80 32.91 -1.70
C GLU A 119 18.10 32.21 -1.31
N ASN A 120 18.03 30.92 -0.93
CA ASN A 120 19.24 30.16 -0.66
C ASN A 120 20.09 30.04 -1.93
N PRO A 121 21.43 30.11 -1.80
CA PRO A 121 22.32 29.85 -2.91
C PRO A 121 22.11 28.44 -3.47
N ILE A 122 22.17 28.32 -4.80
CA ILE A 122 22.13 27.02 -5.48
C ILE A 122 23.37 26.22 -5.07
N LEU A 123 23.15 24.98 -4.62
CA LEU A 123 24.22 24.05 -4.31
C LEU A 123 24.72 23.39 -5.61
N ALA A 124 26.04 23.32 -5.78
CA ALA A 124 26.65 22.59 -6.89
C ALA A 124 26.36 21.08 -6.78
N SER A 125 26.32 20.41 -7.92
CA SER A 125 26.42 18.96 -8.06
C SER A 125 27.80 18.63 -8.65
N PRO A 126 28.86 18.48 -7.82
CA PRO A 126 30.23 18.24 -8.28
C PRO A 126 30.44 16.75 -8.58
N ARG A 127 29.54 16.15 -9.36
CA ARG A 127 29.61 14.75 -9.80
C ARG A 127 30.36 14.63 -11.11
N THR A 128 31.06 13.52 -11.25
CA THR A 128 31.65 13.04 -12.49
C THR A 128 30.70 12.02 -13.13
N TRP A 129 30.70 11.98 -14.46
CA TRP A 129 29.72 11.21 -15.22
C TRP A 129 30.42 10.34 -16.23
N THR A 130 29.96 9.10 -16.35
CA THR A 130 30.38 8.17 -17.40
C THR A 130 29.13 7.78 -18.18
N ASN A 131 29.21 7.78 -19.51
CA ASN A 131 28.13 7.27 -20.35
C ASN A 131 28.26 5.74 -20.41
N TYR A 132 27.18 5.04 -20.11
CA TYR A 132 27.13 3.58 -20.14
C TYR A 132 26.20 3.08 -21.23
N GLY A 133 26.42 1.83 -21.64
CA GLY A 133 25.54 1.09 -22.54
C GLY A 133 25.42 1.67 -23.94
N GLU A 134 24.53 1.08 -24.73
CA GLU A 134 24.10 1.58 -26.04
C GLU A 134 23.19 2.81 -25.90
N SER A 135 22.45 2.92 -24.80
CA SER A 135 21.65 4.12 -24.48
C SER A 135 22.51 5.38 -24.31
N GLY A 136 23.80 5.22 -23.99
CA GLY A 136 24.72 6.33 -23.76
C GLY A 136 24.33 7.20 -22.56
N LEU A 137 23.56 6.64 -21.62
CA LEU A 137 23.03 7.39 -20.48
C LEU A 137 24.17 7.80 -19.53
N PRO A 138 24.27 9.09 -19.16
CA PRO A 138 25.25 9.53 -18.19
C PRO A 138 24.87 9.06 -16.77
N VAL A 139 25.76 8.33 -16.12
CA VAL A 139 25.61 7.86 -14.73
C VAL A 139 26.74 8.40 -13.87
N SER A 140 26.38 8.85 -12.67
CA SER A 140 27.28 9.37 -11.64
C SER A 140 28.25 8.32 -11.12
N GLU A 141 29.43 8.73 -10.63
CA GLU A 141 30.41 7.83 -10.02
C GLU A 141 29.87 7.00 -8.85
N TRP A 142 28.78 7.46 -8.21
CA TRP A 142 28.11 6.75 -7.11
C TRP A 142 27.47 5.44 -7.52
N TYR A 143 27.09 5.31 -8.80
CA TYR A 143 26.24 4.21 -9.28
C TYR A 143 26.91 3.43 -10.42
N ARG A 144 28.24 3.26 -10.36
CA ARG A 144 29.00 2.57 -11.42
C ARG A 144 28.45 1.19 -11.81
N HIS A 145 28.06 0.38 -10.83
CA HIS A 145 27.52 -0.97 -11.07
C HIS A 145 26.08 -0.94 -11.62
N VAL A 146 25.31 0.10 -11.30
CA VAL A 146 24.01 0.33 -11.95
C VAL A 146 24.22 0.84 -13.37
N GLY A 147 25.29 1.60 -13.59
CA GLY A 147 25.79 2.01 -14.90
C GLY A 147 25.95 0.83 -15.85
N GLU A 148 26.52 -0.27 -15.37
CA GLU A 148 26.72 -1.51 -16.16
C GLU A 148 25.41 -2.15 -16.66
N CYS A 149 24.26 -1.78 -16.08
CA CYS A 149 22.94 -2.33 -16.40
C CYS A 149 21.97 -1.30 -17.01
N VAL A 150 22.42 -0.12 -17.45
CA VAL A 150 21.50 0.98 -17.84
C VAL A 150 20.57 0.65 -19.01
N ASP A 151 20.97 -0.24 -19.92
CA ASP A 151 20.16 -0.59 -21.08
C ASP A 151 18.97 -1.50 -20.70
N ASP A 152 19.03 -2.13 -19.52
CA ASP A 152 17.93 -2.92 -18.93
C ASP A 152 17.03 -2.06 -18.02
N ILE A 153 17.33 -0.78 -17.86
CA ILE A 153 16.64 0.12 -16.92
C ILE A 153 15.88 1.22 -17.67
N ALA A 154 14.58 1.32 -17.42
CA ALA A 154 13.77 2.43 -17.91
C ALA A 154 13.81 3.61 -16.93
N PHE A 155 14.40 4.74 -17.34
CA PHE A 155 14.44 5.97 -16.55
C PHE A 155 13.26 6.89 -16.89
N ILE A 156 12.39 7.15 -15.90
CA ILE A 156 11.24 8.06 -16.06
C ILE A 156 11.58 9.43 -15.44
N ARG A 157 12.09 10.34 -16.27
CA ARG A 157 12.44 11.72 -15.86
C ARG A 157 11.27 12.70 -15.87
N SER A 158 10.10 12.26 -16.31
CA SER A 158 8.87 13.07 -16.37
C SER A 158 8.07 13.07 -15.07
N CYS A 159 8.51 12.33 -14.04
CA CYS A 159 7.85 12.32 -12.74
C CYS A 159 8.10 13.61 -11.97
N TRP A 160 7.03 14.26 -11.54
CA TRP A 160 7.07 15.45 -10.68
C TRP A 160 5.99 15.35 -9.60
N ALA A 161 6.16 16.08 -8.51
CA ALA A 161 5.25 16.08 -7.37
C ALA A 161 4.81 17.51 -7.03
N ASP A 162 3.61 17.62 -6.46
CA ASP A 162 2.98 18.86 -6.00
C ASP A 162 3.27 19.13 -4.51
N GLY A 163 3.83 18.15 -3.80
CA GLY A 163 4.09 18.23 -2.36
C GLY A 163 5.06 19.37 -2.00
N LEU A 164 4.62 20.25 -1.10
CA LEU A 164 5.46 21.33 -0.56
C LEU A 164 6.54 20.81 0.40
N ASN A 165 6.27 19.70 1.08
CA ASN A 165 7.13 19.14 2.12
C ASN A 165 7.25 17.62 1.97
N HIS A 166 8.15 17.02 2.75
CA HIS A 166 8.42 15.59 2.73
C HIS A 166 7.14 14.75 2.88
N VAL A 167 6.29 15.07 3.87
CA VAL A 167 5.06 14.30 4.13
C VAL A 167 4.12 14.32 2.92
N GLY A 168 3.89 15.48 2.32
CA GLY A 168 3.02 15.61 1.14
C GLY A 168 3.56 14.84 -0.06
N SER A 169 4.87 14.91 -0.31
CA SER A 169 5.50 14.21 -1.44
C SER A 169 5.50 12.69 -1.27
N VAL A 170 5.78 12.19 -0.07
CA VAL A 170 5.74 10.74 0.25
C VAL A 170 4.30 10.22 0.13
N CYS A 171 3.31 10.96 0.66
CA CYS A 171 1.90 10.64 0.46
C CYS A 171 1.54 10.59 -1.02
N GLN A 172 1.99 11.56 -1.83
CA GLN A 172 1.65 11.62 -3.25
C GLN A 172 2.27 10.46 -4.03
N MET A 173 3.51 10.09 -3.74
CA MET A 173 4.16 8.94 -4.37
C MET A 173 3.39 7.65 -4.11
N ASN A 174 2.99 7.42 -2.86
CA ASN A 174 2.37 6.14 -2.48
C ASN A 174 0.86 6.08 -2.71
N THR A 175 0.15 7.23 -2.69
CA THR A 175 -1.33 7.28 -2.71
C THR A 175 -1.90 8.09 -3.87
N GLY A 176 -1.03 8.73 -4.67
CA GLY A 176 -1.43 9.66 -5.75
C GLY A 176 -1.98 10.99 -5.26
N SER A 177 -1.93 11.30 -3.95
CA SER A 177 -2.38 12.57 -3.39
C SER A 177 -1.45 13.11 -2.33
N ILE A 178 -1.27 14.44 -2.31
CA ILE A 178 -0.52 15.14 -1.26
C ILE A 178 -1.19 15.07 0.12
N LEU A 179 -2.47 14.71 0.17
CA LEU A 179 -3.22 14.54 1.41
C LEU A 179 -3.26 13.05 1.78
N ALA A 180 -2.95 12.77 3.05
CA ALA A 180 -3.12 11.43 3.61
C ALA A 180 -4.60 10.99 3.61
N GLY A 181 -4.83 9.68 3.62
CA GLY A 181 -6.17 9.08 3.72
C GLY A 181 -6.71 8.49 2.41
N ARG A 182 -5.95 8.58 1.31
CA ARG A 182 -6.23 7.78 0.11
C ARG A 182 -5.59 6.39 0.22
N PRO A 183 -6.18 5.36 -0.42
CA PRO A 183 -5.57 4.05 -0.50
C PRO A 183 -4.23 4.13 -1.23
N SER A 184 -3.22 3.46 -0.68
CA SER A 184 -1.89 3.34 -1.27
C SER A 184 -1.84 2.40 -2.47
N LEU A 185 -0.74 2.44 -3.24
CA LEU A 185 -0.49 1.56 -4.37
C LEU A 185 -0.62 0.08 -3.99
N GLY A 186 -0.07 -0.34 -2.84
CA GLY A 186 -0.20 -1.71 -2.34
C GLY A 186 -1.64 -2.09 -2.00
N ALA A 187 -2.39 -1.17 -1.38
CA ALA A 187 -3.82 -1.38 -1.12
C ALA A 187 -4.64 -1.51 -2.41
N TRP A 188 -4.39 -0.67 -3.42
CA TRP A 188 -5.03 -0.78 -4.74
C TRP A 188 -4.68 -2.09 -5.45
N THR A 189 -3.42 -2.52 -5.37
CA THR A 189 -2.96 -3.75 -6.00
C THR A 189 -3.65 -4.97 -5.40
N THR A 190 -3.68 -5.07 -4.07
CA THR A 190 -4.34 -6.17 -3.35
C THR A 190 -5.86 -6.13 -3.46
N TYR A 191 -6.47 -4.95 -3.49
CA TYR A 191 -7.89 -4.78 -3.81
C TYR A 191 -8.21 -5.28 -5.23
N GLY A 192 -7.39 -4.89 -6.20
CA GLY A 192 -7.56 -5.24 -7.61
C GLY A 192 -7.37 -6.72 -7.94
N LEU A 193 -6.29 -7.31 -7.43
CA LEU A 193 -5.80 -8.63 -7.84
C LEU A 193 -5.99 -9.72 -6.78
N GLY A 194 -6.23 -9.34 -5.52
CA GLY A 194 -6.20 -10.28 -4.40
C GLY A 194 -4.78 -10.75 -4.08
N SER A 195 -4.67 -11.95 -3.54
CA SER A 195 -3.41 -12.59 -3.18
C SER A 195 -3.48 -14.08 -3.47
N GLU A 196 -2.46 -14.62 -4.15
CA GLU A 196 -2.29 -16.07 -4.30
C GLU A 196 -1.96 -16.73 -2.95
N ASN A 197 -1.31 -15.98 -2.07
CA ASN A 197 -0.98 -16.39 -0.72
C ASN A 197 -2.18 -16.24 0.22
N GLN A 198 -2.46 -17.28 1.01
CA GLN A 198 -3.55 -17.32 2.00
C GLN A 198 -3.04 -17.23 3.44
N ASP A 199 -1.72 -17.31 3.67
CA ASP A 199 -1.14 -17.54 4.98
C ASP A 199 -0.26 -16.39 5.49
N LEU A 200 0.14 -15.46 4.61
CA LEU A 200 0.84 -14.22 4.98
C LEU A 200 0.07 -12.97 4.47
N PRO A 201 0.39 -11.77 4.99
CA PRO A 201 -0.21 -10.53 4.50
C PRO A 201 0.01 -10.34 2.99
N ALA A 202 -1.05 -9.94 2.29
CA ALA A 202 -0.99 -9.65 0.85
C ALA A 202 -0.20 -8.38 0.53
N PHE A 203 -0.12 -7.44 1.48
CA PHE A 203 0.63 -6.21 1.35
C PHE A 203 1.56 -6.07 2.55
N VAL A 204 2.85 -6.27 2.28
CA VAL A 204 3.93 -6.22 3.25
C VAL A 204 4.71 -4.90 3.08
N VAL A 205 5.04 -4.27 4.20
CA VAL A 205 5.85 -3.04 4.26
C VAL A 205 7.11 -3.34 5.05
N MET A 206 8.26 -3.14 4.42
CA MET A 206 9.59 -3.35 5.00
C MET A 206 10.26 -1.99 5.10
N LEU A 207 10.79 -1.66 6.29
CA LEU A 207 11.45 -0.38 6.54
C LEU A 207 12.93 -0.65 6.84
N ASP A 208 13.79 0.21 6.31
CA ASP A 208 15.24 0.15 6.53
C ASP A 208 15.66 0.46 7.97
N ASN A 209 14.79 1.17 8.72
CA ASN A 209 15.02 1.51 10.12
C ASN A 209 13.70 1.60 10.92
N ASP A 210 13.81 1.78 12.24
CA ASP A 210 12.64 1.81 13.12
C ASP A 210 11.72 3.03 12.93
N LYS A 211 12.22 4.10 12.30
CA LYS A 211 11.44 5.31 12.07
C LYS A 211 10.50 5.09 10.90
N GLU A 212 9.26 5.51 11.08
CA GLU A 212 8.33 5.58 9.96
C GLU A 212 8.75 6.69 8.99
N PRO A 213 8.52 6.54 7.68
CA PRO A 213 8.74 7.61 6.73
C PRO A 213 7.83 8.81 7.05
N PRO A 214 8.14 10.02 6.54
CA PRO A 214 7.30 11.20 6.68
C PRO A 214 5.85 10.91 6.28
N GLY A 215 4.93 11.05 7.24
CA GLY A 215 3.51 10.72 7.07
C GLY A 215 3.07 9.47 7.85
N GLY A 216 4.00 8.62 8.24
CA GLY A 216 3.76 7.42 9.03
C GLY A 216 3.00 6.35 8.26
N SER A 217 2.33 5.45 8.98
CA SER A 217 1.51 4.37 8.39
C SER A 217 0.44 4.81 7.40
N ARG A 218 0.07 6.09 7.39
CA ARG A 218 -0.89 6.66 6.43
C ARG A 218 -0.41 6.60 4.98
N VAL A 219 0.89 6.49 4.72
CA VAL A 219 1.43 6.45 3.35
C VAL A 219 1.23 5.08 2.69
N TRP A 220 1.06 4.01 3.48
CA TRP A 220 0.71 2.66 3.02
C TRP A 220 -0.68 2.20 3.50
N GLY A 221 -1.57 3.16 3.78
CA GLY A 221 -2.90 2.88 4.29
C GLY A 221 -3.90 2.37 3.24
N THR A 222 -5.04 1.87 3.72
CA THR A 222 -6.21 1.51 2.89
C THR A 222 -7.13 2.68 2.57
N GLY A 223 -7.00 3.79 3.29
CA GLY A 223 -7.89 4.93 3.15
C GLY A 223 -9.35 4.54 3.42
N PHE A 224 -10.20 4.65 2.39
CA PHE A 224 -11.62 4.29 2.46
C PHE A 224 -11.91 2.82 2.13
N MET A 225 -10.90 2.00 1.80
CA MET A 225 -11.08 0.57 1.57
C MET A 225 -11.16 -0.21 2.90
N PRO A 226 -11.73 -1.43 2.89
CA PRO A 226 -11.73 -2.31 4.05
C PRO A 226 -10.34 -2.52 4.64
N ALA A 227 -10.28 -2.68 5.96
CA ALA A 227 -9.03 -2.86 6.71
C ALA A 227 -8.20 -4.08 6.26
N THR A 228 -8.81 -5.07 5.59
CA THR A 228 -8.11 -6.25 5.08
C THR A 228 -7.02 -5.93 4.04
N PHE A 229 -7.08 -4.77 3.37
CA PHE A 229 -6.07 -4.36 2.39
C PHE A 229 -4.93 -3.53 3.01
N GLN A 230 -4.88 -3.44 4.34
CA GLN A 230 -3.92 -2.60 5.06
C GLN A 230 -2.52 -3.19 4.96
N GLY A 231 -1.55 -2.33 4.64
CA GLY A 231 -0.14 -2.71 4.66
C GLY A 231 0.26 -3.16 6.06
N THR A 232 0.83 -4.36 6.13
CA THR A 232 1.37 -4.94 7.36
C THR A 232 2.86 -4.67 7.40
N ARG A 233 3.30 -3.91 8.41
CA ARG A 233 4.73 -3.65 8.64
C ARG A 233 5.39 -4.89 9.20
N LEU A 234 6.50 -5.31 8.58
CA LEU A 234 7.46 -6.22 9.19
C LEU A 234 8.51 -5.39 9.93
N LEU A 235 8.77 -5.79 11.17
CA LEU A 235 9.84 -5.26 12.01
C LEU A 235 11.12 -6.04 11.81
N ASN A 236 12.22 -5.45 12.21
CA ASN A 236 13.51 -6.10 12.14
C ASN A 236 13.72 -6.96 13.39
N GLY A 237 14.29 -8.15 13.23
CA GLY A 237 14.66 -9.03 14.35
C GLY A 237 13.78 -10.28 14.47
N LYS A 238 13.77 -10.88 15.68
CA LYS A 238 13.21 -12.22 15.91
C LYS A 238 11.68 -12.30 15.83
N GLU A 239 11.00 -11.18 16.03
CA GLU A 239 9.54 -11.07 15.98
C GLU A 239 9.14 -9.96 15.00
N PRO A 240 9.25 -10.20 13.69
CA PRO A 240 8.96 -9.16 12.70
C PRO A 240 7.47 -8.81 12.65
N ILE A 241 6.61 -9.69 13.14
CA ILE A 241 5.17 -9.44 13.23
C ILE A 241 4.81 -9.32 14.71
N LEU A 242 4.45 -8.11 15.11
CA LEU A 242 4.08 -7.80 16.48
C LEU A 242 2.91 -8.67 16.94
N HIS A 243 3.05 -9.22 18.16
CA HIS A 243 2.00 -9.98 18.85
C HIS A 243 1.52 -11.23 18.11
N LEU A 244 2.36 -11.79 17.23
CA LEU A 244 2.03 -13.01 16.50
C LEU A 244 2.25 -14.27 17.35
N ALA A 245 3.30 -14.29 18.17
CA ALA A 245 3.63 -15.45 19.00
C ALA A 245 2.57 -15.72 20.07
N ASN A 246 2.19 -16.98 20.23
CA ASN A 246 1.35 -17.39 21.35
C ASN A 246 2.16 -17.37 22.67
N PRO A 247 1.53 -17.02 23.80
CA PRO A 247 2.15 -17.25 25.11
C PRO A 247 2.54 -18.72 25.27
N GLU A 248 3.68 -19.00 25.91
CA GLU A 248 4.17 -20.37 26.12
C GLU A 248 3.16 -21.30 26.82
N SER A 249 2.20 -20.73 27.56
CA SER A 249 1.14 -21.45 28.24
C SER A 249 -0.02 -21.90 27.34
N LEU A 250 -0.07 -21.45 26.09
CA LEU A 250 -1.08 -21.82 25.10
C LEU A 250 -0.48 -22.74 24.04
N ASN A 251 -1.04 -23.95 23.91
CA ASN A 251 -0.74 -24.80 22.76
C ASN A 251 -1.63 -24.45 21.55
N GLU A 252 -1.22 -24.91 20.37
CA GLU A 252 -1.89 -24.64 19.09
C GLU A 252 -3.39 -25.00 19.10
N ARG A 253 -3.74 -26.15 19.71
CA ARG A 253 -5.13 -26.59 19.82
C ARG A 253 -5.99 -25.64 20.65
N GLN A 254 -5.47 -25.16 21.77
CA GLN A 254 -6.15 -24.17 22.63
C GLN A 254 -6.31 -22.84 21.89
N GLN A 255 -5.29 -22.41 21.15
CA GLN A 255 -5.37 -21.19 20.36
C GLN A 255 -6.40 -21.31 19.23
N ARG A 256 -6.46 -22.44 18.51
CA ARG A 256 -7.49 -22.69 17.49
C ARG A 256 -8.89 -22.62 18.09
N GLN A 257 -9.12 -23.29 19.22
CA GLN A 257 -10.41 -23.27 19.91
C GLN A 257 -10.82 -21.85 20.33
N LYS A 258 -9.86 -21.03 20.78
CA LYS A 258 -10.09 -19.62 21.13
C LYS A 258 -10.52 -18.81 19.90
N VAL A 259 -9.81 -18.94 18.78
CA VAL A 259 -10.15 -18.28 17.51
C VAL A 259 -11.52 -18.74 17.02
N ASP A 260 -11.81 -20.04 17.06
CA ASP A 260 -13.11 -20.61 16.68
C ASP A 260 -14.26 -20.02 17.51
N PHE A 261 -14.07 -19.90 18.83
CA PHE A 261 -15.07 -19.33 19.71
C PHE A 261 -15.30 -17.84 19.46
N VAL A 262 -14.23 -17.05 19.29
CA VAL A 262 -14.34 -15.63 18.91
C VAL A 262 -15.06 -15.49 17.57
N ASN A 263 -14.73 -16.33 16.59
CA ASN A 263 -15.38 -16.31 15.28
C ASN A 263 -16.84 -16.76 15.34
N GLN A 264 -17.21 -17.68 16.23
CA GLN A 264 -18.60 -18.01 16.50
C GLN A 264 -19.36 -16.78 17.01
N LEU A 265 -18.84 -16.09 18.03
CA LEU A 265 -19.44 -14.88 18.58
C LEU A 265 -19.55 -13.77 17.52
N ASN A 266 -18.50 -13.56 16.72
CA ASN A 266 -18.51 -12.58 15.63
C ASN A 266 -19.55 -12.91 14.57
N ARG A 267 -19.72 -14.19 14.20
CA ARG A 267 -20.75 -14.63 13.25
C ARG A 267 -22.16 -14.46 13.82
N GLU A 268 -22.38 -14.73 15.10
CA GLU A 268 -23.66 -14.44 15.77
C GLU A 268 -23.95 -12.93 15.80
N HIS A 269 -22.93 -12.11 16.07
CA HIS A 269 -23.05 -10.66 16.02
C HIS A 269 -23.39 -10.16 14.61
N LEU A 270 -22.73 -10.71 13.58
CA LEU A 270 -22.94 -10.40 12.16
C LEU A 270 -24.38 -10.66 11.70
N LYS A 271 -25.02 -11.74 12.18
CA LYS A 271 -26.43 -12.06 11.85
C LYS A 271 -27.40 -10.92 12.17
N THR A 272 -27.04 -10.04 13.11
CA THR A 272 -27.87 -8.90 13.51
C THR A 272 -27.58 -7.60 12.73
N ARG A 273 -26.56 -7.60 11.85
CA ARG A 273 -26.02 -6.42 11.15
C ARG A 273 -25.66 -6.74 9.69
N ALA A 274 -26.61 -7.31 8.95
CA ALA A 274 -26.42 -7.63 7.54
C ALA A 274 -25.97 -6.37 6.75
N GLY A 275 -24.81 -6.46 6.08
CA GLY A 275 -24.22 -5.36 5.28
C GLY A 275 -23.02 -4.64 5.91
N GLU A 276 -22.62 -4.96 7.15
CA GLU A 276 -21.38 -4.43 7.74
C GLU A 276 -20.13 -5.24 7.33
N SER A 277 -19.54 -4.89 6.19
CA SER A 277 -18.32 -5.55 5.67
C SER A 277 -17.09 -5.40 6.58
N GLU A 278 -17.10 -4.45 7.51
CA GLU A 278 -16.00 -4.24 8.46
C GLU A 278 -15.88 -5.41 9.45
N LEU A 279 -17.00 -5.97 9.90
CA LEU A 279 -16.98 -7.09 10.83
C LEU A 279 -16.48 -8.38 10.16
N GLU A 280 -16.88 -8.61 8.91
CA GLU A 280 -16.40 -9.73 8.10
C GLU A 280 -14.89 -9.62 7.83
N ALA A 281 -14.41 -8.41 7.49
CA ALA A 281 -12.99 -8.10 7.35
C ALA A 281 -12.19 -8.40 8.64
N ARG A 282 -12.76 -8.10 9.82
CA ARG A 282 -12.13 -8.41 11.11
C ARG A 282 -12.05 -9.92 11.38
N ILE A 283 -13.10 -10.68 11.05
CA ILE A 283 -13.10 -12.15 11.14
C ILE A 283 -11.99 -12.72 10.25
N ALA A 284 -11.90 -12.26 9.00
CA ALA A 284 -10.87 -12.69 8.06
C ALA A 284 -9.45 -12.35 8.55
N ALA A 285 -9.26 -11.19 9.17
CA ALA A 285 -7.98 -10.79 9.74
C ALA A 285 -7.55 -11.68 10.91
N TYR A 286 -8.47 -12.09 11.79
CA TYR A 286 -8.15 -13.03 12.89
C TYR A 286 -7.75 -14.42 12.39
N GLU A 287 -8.42 -14.93 11.36
CA GLU A 287 -8.06 -16.22 10.75
C GLU A 287 -6.70 -16.13 10.04
N LEU A 288 -6.41 -15.03 9.35
CA LEU A 288 -5.08 -14.79 8.76
C LEU A 288 -4.01 -14.75 9.85
N ALA A 289 -4.24 -14.00 10.93
CA ALA A 289 -3.29 -13.92 12.05
C ALA A 289 -3.00 -15.30 12.66
N PHE A 290 -4.00 -16.18 12.80
CA PHE A 290 -3.80 -17.56 13.25
C PHE A 290 -2.90 -18.36 12.30
N ARG A 291 -3.15 -18.31 10.98
CA ARG A 291 -2.32 -19.01 9.98
C ARG A 291 -0.89 -18.49 9.93
N MET A 292 -0.71 -17.19 10.09
CA MET A 292 0.61 -16.57 10.16
C MET A 292 1.45 -17.12 11.34
N GLN A 293 0.84 -17.60 12.43
CA GLN A 293 1.59 -18.12 13.58
C GLN A 293 2.46 -19.33 13.23
N SER A 294 2.04 -20.17 12.27
CA SER A 294 2.83 -21.31 11.81
C SER A 294 3.74 -20.95 10.65
N GLU A 295 3.27 -20.15 9.69
CA GLU A 295 4.00 -19.91 8.43
C GLU A 295 5.00 -18.76 8.49
N ALA A 296 4.71 -17.69 9.23
CA ALA A 296 5.56 -16.50 9.25
C ALA A 296 6.99 -16.77 9.74
N PRO A 297 7.24 -17.62 10.77
CA PRO A 297 8.60 -17.91 11.22
C PRO A 297 9.49 -18.56 10.15
N VAL A 298 8.92 -19.40 9.28
CA VAL A 298 9.67 -20.05 8.20
C VAL A 298 9.99 -19.07 7.09
N ALA A 299 9.03 -18.20 6.73
CA ALA A 299 9.16 -17.25 5.62
C ALA A 299 10.21 -16.14 5.85
N ILE A 300 10.62 -15.92 7.10
CA ILE A 300 11.55 -14.85 7.51
C ILE A 300 12.92 -15.39 7.94
N ASP A 301 13.11 -16.72 7.92
CA ASP A 301 14.31 -17.36 8.46
C ASP A 301 15.46 -17.33 7.45
N LEU A 302 16.19 -16.22 7.44
CA LEU A 302 17.39 -16.04 6.63
C LEU A 302 18.50 -17.06 6.95
N ALA A 303 18.43 -17.80 8.08
CA ALA A 303 19.40 -18.84 8.37
C ALA A 303 19.29 -20.05 7.41
N GLN A 304 18.17 -20.18 6.69
CA GLN A 304 17.98 -21.20 5.66
C GLN A 304 18.61 -20.80 4.32
N GLU A 305 18.95 -19.52 4.14
CA GLU A 305 19.60 -19.03 2.92
C GLU A 305 21.06 -19.49 2.83
N THR A 306 21.53 -19.70 1.61
CA THR A 306 22.92 -20.09 1.37
C THR A 306 23.89 -19.00 1.80
N ALA A 307 25.13 -19.36 2.13
CA ALA A 307 26.17 -18.39 2.49
C ALA A 307 26.42 -17.36 1.37
N GLU A 308 26.34 -17.80 0.10
CA GLU A 308 26.46 -16.93 -1.07
C GLU A 308 25.30 -15.92 -1.14
N THR A 309 24.06 -16.35 -0.90
CA THR A 309 22.89 -15.45 -0.84
C THR A 309 23.04 -14.43 0.28
N GLN A 310 23.48 -14.86 1.48
CA GLN A 310 23.69 -13.98 2.62
C GLN A 310 24.81 -12.95 2.36
N GLU A 311 25.82 -13.32 1.59
CA GLU A 311 26.86 -12.41 1.14
C GLU A 311 26.32 -11.38 0.13
N LEU A 312 25.49 -11.80 -0.82
CA LEU A 312 24.82 -10.90 -1.79
C LEU A 312 23.90 -9.88 -1.11
N TYR A 313 23.22 -10.26 -0.02
CA TYR A 313 22.46 -9.33 0.81
C TYR A 313 23.33 -8.32 1.56
N GLY A 314 24.65 -8.54 1.61
CA GLY A 314 25.57 -7.70 2.37
C GLY A 314 25.43 -7.89 3.88
N LEU A 315 25.08 -9.09 4.36
CA LEU A 315 24.93 -9.36 5.80
C LEU A 315 26.27 -9.31 6.57
N ASN A 316 27.38 -9.38 5.84
CA ASN A 316 28.73 -9.39 6.40
C ASN A 316 29.30 -7.98 6.63
N GLU A 317 28.70 -6.93 6.06
CA GLU A 317 29.14 -5.55 6.26
C GLU A 317 28.19 -4.80 7.19
N LYS A 318 28.75 -4.02 8.12
CA LYS A 318 27.96 -3.33 9.14
C LYS A 318 26.96 -2.34 8.53
N GLU A 319 27.35 -1.69 7.45
CA GLU A 319 26.64 -0.63 6.75
C GLU A 319 25.43 -1.18 5.97
N THR A 320 25.53 -2.38 5.40
CA THR A 320 24.48 -3.00 4.57
C THR A 320 23.66 -4.04 5.33
N ALA A 321 24.18 -4.64 6.40
CA ALA A 321 23.53 -5.76 7.09
C ALA A 321 22.20 -5.41 7.75
N ALA A 322 21.90 -4.13 8.00
CA ALA A 322 20.58 -3.73 8.45
C ALA A 322 19.57 -3.81 7.30
N PHE A 323 19.94 -3.29 6.14
CA PHE A 323 19.09 -3.31 4.94
C PHE A 323 18.95 -4.72 4.36
N GLY A 324 20.02 -5.50 4.31
CA GLY A 324 20.01 -6.88 3.80
C GLY A 324 19.24 -7.89 4.65
N ARG A 325 18.85 -7.53 5.89
CA ARG A 325 17.97 -8.36 6.74
C ARG A 325 16.49 -8.09 6.53
N ASN A 326 16.15 -7.03 5.78
CA ASN A 326 14.77 -6.63 5.50
C ASN A 326 14.32 -7.26 4.19
#